data_AF-A0A1Q7C7K4-F1
#
_entry.id   AF-A0A1Q7C7K4-F1
#
_cell.length_a   1.000
_cell.length_b   1.000
_cell.length_c   1.000
_cell.angle_alpha   90.00
_cell.angle_beta   90.00
_cell.angle_gamma   90.00
#
_symmetry.space_group_name_H-M   'P 1'
#
loop_
_entity.id
_entity.type
_entity.pdbx_description
1 polymer ?
#
loop_
_entity_poly.entity_id
_entity_poly.type
_entity_poly.pdbx_seq_one_letter_code
_entity_poly.pdbx_strand_id
1 'polypeptide(L)'
;MITLPKGTAISAAARQTLATDKNKVGDTFAASLTEPIQVNGKTVIPKGAQVNCRIVKVNKHELKVTLASVVIHGKSYPLDTNSIAGPKSHPKTDSKNVDKAKANKDVTLLAAKSKLTFKLAKPVTIPVKG
;
A
#
# COMPACT_ATOMS: atom_id res chain seq x y z
N MET A 1 -18.83 5.44 15.96
CA MET A 1 -17.76 4.51 15.53
C MET A 1 -18.35 3.56 14.49
N ILE A 2 -17.58 3.14 13.49
CA ILE A 2 -18.02 2.16 12.49
C ILE A 2 -16.99 1.03 12.46
N THR A 3 -17.48 -0.21 12.48
CA THR A 3 -16.65 -1.40 12.37
C THR A 3 -16.52 -1.80 10.91
N LEU A 4 -15.30 -1.79 10.38
CA LEU A 4 -15.03 -2.39 9.08
C LEU A 4 -15.01 -3.90 9.27
N PRO A 5 -15.80 -4.67 8.49
CA PRO A 5 -15.75 -6.12 8.55
C PRO A 5 -14.45 -6.65 7.94
N LYS A 6 -14.05 -7.87 8.33
CA LYS A 6 -13.00 -8.58 7.60
C LYS A 6 -13.41 -8.73 6.12
N GLY A 7 -12.44 -8.69 5.23
CA GLY A 7 -12.64 -8.78 3.79
C GLY A 7 -12.86 -7.44 3.08
N THR A 8 -12.97 -6.32 3.81
CA THR A 8 -13.04 -4.99 3.20
C THR A 8 -11.82 -4.75 2.31
N ALA A 9 -12.08 -4.44 1.04
CA ALA A 9 -11.04 -4.10 0.07
C ALA A 9 -10.54 -2.67 0.33
N ILE A 10 -9.23 -2.53 0.46
CA ILE A 10 -8.53 -1.27 0.73
C ILE A 10 -7.58 -1.01 -0.42
N SER A 11 -7.98 -0.14 -1.34
CA SER A 11 -7.10 0.29 -2.43
C SER A 11 -6.31 1.52 -2.00
N ALA A 12 -4.99 1.38 -1.98
CA ALA A 12 -4.04 2.45 -1.67
C ALA A 12 -3.00 2.58 -2.78
N ALA A 13 -2.41 3.76 -2.91
CA ALA A 13 -1.34 4.06 -3.85
C ALA A 13 -0.09 4.47 -3.06
N ALA A 14 1.04 3.83 -3.34
CA ALA A 14 2.33 4.21 -2.74
C ALA A 14 2.63 5.69 -3.05
N ARG A 15 3.06 6.48 -2.07
CA ARG A 15 3.47 7.88 -2.32
C ARG A 15 4.89 7.99 -2.83
N GLN A 16 5.70 6.97 -2.60
CA GLN A 16 7.11 6.91 -2.92
C GLN A 16 7.42 5.67 -3.75
N THR A 17 8.50 5.73 -4.53
CA THR A 17 9.03 4.56 -5.23
C THR A 17 9.78 3.68 -4.22
N LEU A 18 9.46 2.39 -4.20
CA LEU A 18 10.22 1.39 -3.42
C LEU A 18 11.06 0.52 -4.35
N ALA A 19 12.22 0.11 -3.87
CA ALA A 19 13.14 -0.71 -4.63
C ALA A 19 13.72 -1.81 -3.74
N THR A 20 13.86 -3.04 -4.24
CA THR A 20 14.37 -4.17 -3.44
C THR A 20 15.84 -4.02 -3.03
N ASP A 21 16.61 -3.16 -3.69
CA ASP A 21 17.99 -2.83 -3.30
C ASP A 21 18.03 -1.80 -2.17
N LYS A 22 17.17 -0.77 -2.25
CA LYS A 22 17.09 0.32 -1.27
C LYS A 22 16.29 -0.06 -0.02
N ASN A 23 15.18 -0.75 -0.19
CA ASN A 23 14.25 -1.11 0.87
C ASN A 23 14.45 -2.57 1.28
N LYS A 24 14.28 -2.86 2.56
CA LYS A 24 14.43 -4.21 3.12
C LYS A 24 13.18 -4.64 3.89
N VAL A 25 13.13 -5.93 4.24
CA VAL A 25 12.07 -6.44 5.11
C VAL A 25 12.06 -5.65 6.41
N GLY A 26 10.86 -5.24 6.83
CA GLY A 26 10.65 -4.42 8.01
C GLY A 26 10.49 -2.93 7.71
N ASP A 27 10.91 -2.47 6.54
CA ASP A 27 10.83 -1.08 6.13
C ASP A 27 9.38 -0.62 5.92
N THR A 28 9.11 0.65 6.21
CA THR A 28 7.77 1.23 6.16
C THR A 28 7.70 2.37 5.17
N PHE A 29 6.56 2.49 4.49
CA PHE A 29 6.35 3.55 3.53
C PHE A 29 4.94 4.12 3.63
N ALA A 30 4.82 5.40 3.27
CA ALA A 30 3.53 6.06 3.21
C ALA A 30 2.83 5.74 1.89
N ALA A 31 1.54 5.42 1.99
CA ALA A 31 0.63 5.32 0.87
C ALA A 31 -0.62 6.16 1.14
N SER A 32 -1.42 6.38 0.09
CA SER A 32 -2.71 7.08 0.20
C SER A 32 -3.82 6.23 -0.32
N LEU A 33 -4.97 6.25 0.35
CA LEU A 33 -6.16 5.60 -0.16
C LEU A 33 -6.52 6.16 -1.55
N THR A 34 -6.70 5.27 -2.54
CA THR A 34 -7.14 5.68 -3.89
C THR A 34 -8.66 5.69 -4.00
N GLU A 35 -9.34 4.90 -3.17
CA GLU A 35 -10.79 4.71 -3.15
C GLU A 35 -11.29 4.89 -1.72
N PRO A 36 -12.43 5.57 -1.50
CA PRO A 36 -13.00 5.68 -0.16
C PRO A 36 -13.49 4.32 0.33
N ILE A 37 -13.31 4.02 1.62
CA ILE A 37 -13.90 2.84 2.24
C ILE A 37 -15.27 3.21 2.77
N GLN A 38 -16.29 2.51 2.29
CA GLN A 38 -17.68 2.66 2.75
C GLN A 38 -18.14 1.40 3.48
N VAL A 39 -18.85 1.58 4.59
CA VAL A 39 -19.47 0.50 5.36
C VAL A 39 -20.90 0.93 5.67
N ASN A 40 -21.88 0.08 5.37
CA ASN A 40 -23.30 0.42 5.51
C ASN A 40 -23.68 1.74 4.80
N GLY A 41 -23.11 2.00 3.61
CA GLY A 41 -23.36 3.23 2.85
C GLY A 41 -22.73 4.50 3.43
N LYS A 42 -21.99 4.41 4.54
CA LYS A 42 -21.27 5.55 5.15
C LYS A 42 -19.78 5.46 4.85
N THR A 43 -19.19 6.57 4.40
CA THR A 43 -17.74 6.68 4.20
C THR A 43 -17.03 6.67 5.54
N VAL A 44 -16.26 5.62 5.79
CA VAL A 44 -15.47 5.45 7.01
C VAL A 44 -14.10 6.08 6.88
N ILE A 45 -13.44 5.82 5.75
CA ILE A 45 -12.13 6.39 5.43
C ILE A 45 -12.25 7.07 4.08
N PRO A 46 -12.05 8.39 3.99
CA PRO A 46 -12.12 9.09 2.73
C PRO A 46 -10.94 8.73 1.82
N LYS A 47 -11.14 8.86 0.51
CA LYS A 47 -10.06 8.82 -0.47
C LYS A 47 -8.99 9.85 -0.09
N GLY A 48 -7.72 9.50 -0.25
CA GLY A 48 -6.59 10.35 0.09
C GLY A 48 -6.10 10.21 1.53
N ALA A 49 -6.79 9.46 2.38
CA ALA A 49 -6.32 9.17 3.73
C ALA A 49 -4.93 8.52 3.70
N GLN A 50 -4.06 8.95 4.62
CA GLN A 50 -2.70 8.45 4.72
C GLN A 50 -2.71 7.07 5.39
N VAL A 51 -2.09 6.09 4.75
CA VAL A 51 -1.88 4.76 5.30
C VAL A 51 -0.38 4.47 5.38
N ASN A 52 0.02 3.75 6.42
CA ASN A 52 1.37 3.25 6.60
C ASN A 52 1.41 1.77 6.23
N CYS A 53 2.19 1.48 5.20
CA CYS A 53 2.45 0.13 4.74
C CYS A 53 3.83 -0.32 5.22
N ARG A 54 4.01 -1.62 5.34
CA ARG A 54 5.27 -2.25 5.73
C ARG A 54 5.64 -3.34 4.74
N ILE A 55 6.93 -3.44 4.45
CA ILE A 55 7.49 -4.51 3.64
C ILE A 55 7.68 -5.73 4.53
N VAL A 56 7.03 -6.83 4.18
CA VAL A 56 7.11 -8.10 4.93
C VAL A 56 8.00 -9.12 4.24
N LYS A 57 8.28 -8.94 2.94
CA LYS A 57 9.17 -9.83 2.19
C LYS A 57 9.87 -9.07 1.06
N VAL A 58 11.17 -9.28 0.94
CA VAL A 58 12.01 -8.76 -0.14
C VAL A 58 12.82 -9.92 -0.69
N ASN A 59 12.64 -10.21 -1.97
CA ASN A 59 13.37 -11.20 -2.75
C ASN A 59 13.79 -10.55 -4.07
N LYS A 60 14.73 -11.17 -4.79
CA LYS A 60 15.22 -10.70 -6.09
C LYS A 60 14.11 -10.40 -7.11
N HIS A 61 13.04 -11.20 -7.10
CA HIS A 61 11.91 -11.09 -8.04
C HIS A 61 10.54 -10.93 -7.36
N GLU A 62 10.52 -10.68 -6.06
CA GLU A 62 9.28 -10.60 -5.29
C GLU A 62 9.41 -9.59 -4.15
N LEU A 63 8.50 -8.63 -4.12
CA LEU A 63 8.33 -7.69 -3.02
C LEU A 63 6.93 -7.92 -2.43
N LYS A 64 6.82 -8.30 -1.16
CA LYS A 64 5.52 -8.36 -0.47
C LYS A 64 5.38 -7.23 0.52
N VAL A 65 4.25 -6.57 0.44
CA VAL A 65 3.87 -5.44 1.29
C VAL A 65 2.57 -5.75 1.99
N THR A 66 2.40 -5.17 3.17
CA THR A 66 1.17 -5.24 3.96
C THR A 66 0.80 -3.84 4.43
N LEU A 67 -0.49 -3.59 4.67
CA LEU A 67 -0.93 -2.34 5.29
C LEU A 67 -0.95 -2.57 6.80
N ALA A 68 -0.14 -1.78 7.53
CA ALA A 68 0.05 -1.93 8.97
C ALA A 68 -0.83 -0.99 9.80
N SER A 69 -1.01 0.25 9.33
CA SER A 69 -1.87 1.21 10.01
C SER A 69 -2.42 2.26 9.05
N VAL A 70 -3.49 2.94 9.47
CA VAL A 70 -4.07 4.09 8.78
C VAL A 70 -4.09 5.29 9.72
N VAL A 71 -3.81 6.47 9.19
CA VAL A 71 -3.93 7.73 9.92
C VAL A 71 -5.26 8.37 9.56
N ILE A 72 -6.11 8.56 10.57
CA ILE A 72 -7.45 9.12 10.43
C ILE A 72 -7.58 10.24 11.45
N HIS A 73 -7.83 11.46 10.97
CA HIS A 73 -7.94 12.66 11.80
C HIS A 73 -6.71 12.86 12.73
N GLY A 74 -5.51 12.56 12.24
CA GLY A 74 -4.27 12.68 13.02
C GLY A 74 -4.04 11.55 14.03
N LYS A 75 -4.94 10.56 14.12
CA LYS A 75 -4.77 9.38 14.98
C LYS A 75 -4.39 8.17 14.13
N SER A 76 -3.38 7.41 14.58
CA SER A 76 -2.99 6.17 13.92
C SER A 76 -3.84 5.01 14.44
N TYR A 77 -4.44 4.27 13.53
CA TYR A 77 -5.22 3.07 13.80
C TYR A 77 -4.51 1.86 13.18
N PRO A 78 -4.11 0.85 13.97
CA PRO A 78 -3.54 -0.36 13.42
C PRO A 78 -4.58 -1.09 12.58
N LEU A 79 -4.16 -1.61 11.43
CA LEU A 79 -4.99 -2.40 10.53
C LEU A 79 -4.34 -3.75 10.33
N ASP A 80 -5.10 -4.80 10.57
CA ASP A 80 -4.72 -6.16 10.19
C ASP A 80 -5.18 -6.38 8.75
N THR A 81 -4.23 -6.42 7.82
CA THR A 81 -4.49 -6.72 6.40
C THR A 81 -3.67 -7.90 5.91
N ASN A 82 -4.08 -8.49 4.78
CA ASN A 82 -3.27 -9.50 4.11
C ASN A 82 -2.04 -8.88 3.44
N SER A 83 -0.98 -9.66 3.33
CA SER A 83 0.19 -9.27 2.54
C SER A 83 -0.03 -9.58 1.07
N ILE A 84 0.25 -8.61 0.20
CA ILE A 84 0.17 -8.76 -1.25
C ILE A 84 1.55 -8.62 -1.86
N ALA A 85 1.80 -9.30 -2.99
CA ALA A 85 2.94 -8.97 -3.81
C ALA A 85 2.70 -7.60 -4.44
N GLY A 86 3.64 -6.66 -4.28
CA GLY A 86 3.60 -5.40 -4.99
C GLY A 86 3.59 -5.66 -6.51
N PRO A 87 2.91 -4.82 -7.32
CA PRO A 87 2.93 -4.96 -8.76
C PRO A 87 4.38 -5.00 -9.23
N LYS A 88 4.75 -6.10 -9.87
CA LYS A 88 6.08 -6.25 -10.44
C LYS A 88 6.15 -5.35 -11.67
N SER A 89 6.87 -4.24 -11.59
CA SER A 89 7.39 -3.62 -12.80
C SER A 89 8.48 -4.56 -13.35
N HIS A 90 8.07 -5.60 -14.08
CA HIS A 90 9.00 -6.18 -15.04
C HIS A 90 9.29 -5.04 -16.02
N PRO A 91 10.57 -4.66 -16.23
CA PRO A 91 10.89 -3.84 -17.38
C PRO A 91 10.48 -4.69 -18.59
N LYS A 92 9.30 -4.41 -19.16
CA LYS A 92 9.04 -4.79 -20.54
C LYS A 92 10.11 -4.06 -21.33
N THR A 93 11.02 -4.82 -21.92
CA THR A 93 11.88 -4.36 -23.00
C THR A 93 10.98 -3.86 -24.12
N ASP A 94 10.57 -2.59 -24.05
CA ASP A 94 10.09 -1.84 -25.19
C ASP A 94 10.84 -0.50 -25.19
N SER A 95 11.73 -0.35 -26.16
CA SER A 95 12.62 0.78 -26.34
C SER A 95 11.84 2.08 -26.58
N LYS A 96 12.02 3.09 -25.71
CA LYS A 96 12.28 4.50 -26.13
C LYS A 96 12.56 5.38 -24.91
N ASN A 97 13.82 5.77 -24.82
CA ASN A 97 14.39 7.00 -24.26
C ASN A 97 13.63 7.71 -23.11
N VAL A 98 14.29 7.87 -21.96
CA VAL A 98 14.68 9.16 -21.33
C VAL A 98 15.10 8.91 -19.88
N ASP A 99 16.34 9.30 -19.60
CA ASP A 99 17.00 9.63 -18.32
C ASP A 99 17.18 8.57 -17.21
N LYS A 100 18.44 8.09 -17.15
CA LYS A 100 19.23 7.72 -15.96
C LYS A 100 18.47 7.38 -14.66
N ALA A 101 17.97 6.15 -14.56
CA ALA A 101 18.07 5.39 -13.33
C ALA A 101 18.94 4.17 -13.62
N LYS A 102 20.15 4.16 -13.05
CA LYS A 102 21.10 3.04 -13.10
C LYS A 102 20.46 1.83 -12.41
N ALA A 103 19.59 1.12 -13.13
CA ALA A 103 18.89 -0.06 -12.64
C ALA A 103 19.76 -1.27 -12.91
N ASN A 104 20.42 -1.73 -11.86
CA ASN A 104 20.94 -3.09 -11.76
C ASN A 104 19.81 -4.04 -12.21
N LYS A 105 20.08 -4.92 -13.20
CA LYS A 105 19.08 -5.74 -13.90
C LYS A 105 18.26 -6.70 -13.01
N ASP A 106 18.56 -6.76 -11.71
CA ASP A 106 17.93 -7.65 -10.72
C ASP A 106 17.05 -6.90 -9.69
N VAL A 107 16.80 -5.59 -9.85
CA VAL A 107 16.01 -4.81 -8.89
C VAL A 107 14.53 -4.79 -9.27
N THR A 108 13.69 -5.28 -8.36
CA THR A 108 12.23 -5.11 -8.49
C THR A 108 11.85 -3.72 -7.96
N LEU A 109 11.26 -2.92 -8.82
CA LEU A 109 10.81 -1.56 -8.51
C LEU A 109 9.29 -1.55 -8.33
N LEU A 110 8.83 -0.85 -7.30
CA LEU A 110 7.45 -0.45 -7.11
C LEU A 110 7.36 1.06 -7.30
N ALA A 111 6.80 1.51 -8.41
CA ALA A 111 6.68 2.93 -8.71
C ALA A 111 5.80 3.66 -7.68
N ALA A 112 6.10 4.95 -7.46
CA ALA A 112 5.14 5.82 -6.81
C ALA A 112 3.81 5.79 -7.59
N LYS A 113 2.70 5.94 -6.87
CA LYS A 113 1.31 5.85 -7.35
C LYS A 113 0.86 4.46 -7.79
N SER A 114 1.69 3.41 -7.63
CA SER A 114 1.25 2.03 -7.87
C SER A 114 0.05 1.68 -6.97
N LYS A 115 -1.06 1.26 -7.60
CA LYS A 115 -2.27 0.82 -6.90
C LYS A 115 -2.01 -0.54 -6.25
N LEU A 116 -2.33 -0.63 -4.97
CA LEU A 116 -2.17 -1.77 -4.08
C LEU A 116 -3.54 -2.01 -3.44
N THR A 117 -4.13 -3.18 -3.67
CA THR A 117 -5.42 -3.54 -3.08
C THR A 117 -5.22 -4.59 -2.00
N PHE A 118 -5.37 -4.17 -0.76
CA PHE A 118 -5.32 -5.02 0.43
C PHE A 118 -6.74 -5.45 0.81
N LYS A 119 -6.84 -6.53 1.58
CA LYS A 119 -8.08 -6.98 2.21
C LYS A 119 -7.88 -7.02 3.72
N LEU A 120 -8.84 -6.47 4.44
CA LEU A 120 -8.83 -6.48 5.90
C LEU A 120 -8.91 -7.94 6.39
N ALA A 121 -7.94 -8.39 7.19
CA ALA A 121 -7.91 -9.75 7.72
C ALA A 121 -8.77 -9.90 8.97
N LYS A 122 -8.89 -8.84 9.77
CA LYS A 122 -9.72 -8.80 10.98
C LYS A 122 -10.60 -7.55 10.98
N PRO A 123 -11.80 -7.60 11.58
CA PRO A 123 -12.61 -6.40 11.71
C PRO A 123 -11.92 -5.36 12.58
N VAL A 124 -12.11 -4.08 12.26
CA VAL A 124 -11.51 -2.96 13.01
C VAL A 124 -12.54 -1.84 13.19
N THR A 125 -12.60 -1.29 14.40
CA THR A 125 -13.53 -0.20 14.73
C THR A 125 -12.83 1.13 14.61
N ILE A 126 -13.34 1.98 13.72
CA ILE A 126 -12.79 3.30 13.42
C ILE A 126 -13.82 4.37 13.80
N PRO A 127 -13.42 5.46 14.47
CA PRO A 127 -14.31 6.57 14.71
C PRO A 127 -14.53 7.36 13.41
N VAL A 128 -15.73 7.23 12.84
CA VAL A 128 -16.20 8.17 11.82
C VAL A 128 -16.63 9.46 12.48
N LYS A 129 -16.21 10.59 11.92
CA LYS A 129 -16.75 11.89 12.30
C LYS A 129 -18.07 12.02 11.56
N GLY A 130 -19.16 11.98 12.33
CA GLY A 130 -20.50 12.34 11.84
C GLY A 130 -20.60 13.84 11.66
#